data_AF-A0A7C4HLX3-F1
#
_entry.id   AF-A0A7C4HLX3-F1
#
_cell.length_a   1.000
_cell.length_b   1.000
_cell.length_c   1.000
_cell.angle_alpha   90.00
_cell.angle_beta   90.00
_cell.angle_gamma   90.00
#
_symmetry.space_group_name_H-M   'P 1'
#
loop_
_entity.id
_entity.type
_entity.pdbx_description
1 polymer ?
#
loop_
_entity_poly.entity_id
_entity_poly.type
_entity_poly.pdbx_seq_one_letter_code
_entity_poly.pdbx_strand_id
1 'polypeptide(L)'
;MSSQAIEELVREATEIANSKGFHVTWDNVPKYLMLVVTELSEAMEAWRDDDFEAFKEEVADTLIRIFHICGDLKIDISNSIRVKMSVNKARPYKHGRKRL
;
A
#
# COMPACT_ATOMS: atom_id res chain seq x y z
N MET A 1 9.46 -9.46 12.03
CA MET A 1 9.75 -8.16 11.41
C MET A 1 9.54 -7.09 12.47
N SER A 2 10.62 -6.43 12.91
CA SER A 2 10.51 -5.32 13.87
C SER A 2 9.62 -4.23 13.26
N SER A 3 8.86 -3.52 14.10
CA SER A 3 7.99 -2.42 13.65
C SER A 3 8.74 -1.36 12.84
N GLN A 4 10.04 -1.24 13.12
CA GLN A 4 10.96 -0.27 12.54
C GLN A 4 11.05 -0.32 11.01
N ALA A 5 11.03 -1.51 10.38
CA ALA A 5 11.22 -1.58 8.92
C ALA A 5 10.06 -0.95 8.12
N ILE A 6 8.81 -1.12 8.56
CA ILE A 6 7.66 -0.49 7.89
C ILE A 6 7.65 1.02 8.16
N GLU A 7 7.97 1.42 9.39
CA GLU A 7 8.06 2.83 9.78
C GLU A 7 9.14 3.57 8.97
N GLU A 8 10.28 2.93 8.72
CA GLU A 8 11.35 3.46 7.87
C GLU A 8 10.89 3.65 6.42
N LEU A 9 10.23 2.66 5.83
CA LEU A 9 9.69 2.75 4.46
C LEU A 9 8.60 3.83 4.35
N VAL A 10 7.74 3.97 5.36
CA VAL A 10 6.76 5.06 5.42
C VAL A 10 7.44 6.42 5.44
N ARG A 11 8.44 6.59 6.30
CA ARG A 11 9.20 7.84 6.37
C ARG A 11 9.87 8.16 5.04
N GLU A 12 10.59 7.21 4.45
CA GLU A 12 11.33 7.40 3.20
C GLU A 12 10.40 7.72 2.02
N ALA A 13 9.31 6.96 1.84
CA ALA A 13 8.32 7.21 0.79
C ALA A 13 7.70 8.61 0.93
N THR A 14 7.34 9.01 2.16
CA THR A 14 6.79 10.34 2.44
C THR A 14 7.80 11.45 2.18
N GLU A 15 9.05 11.30 2.60
CA GLU A 15 10.11 12.29 2.37
C GLU A 15 10.38 12.50 0.87
N ILE A 16 10.48 11.41 0.09
CA ILE A 16 10.70 11.47 -1.37
C ILE A 16 9.53 12.13 -2.10
N ALA A 17 8.29 11.78 -1.74
CA ALA A 17 7.11 12.36 -2.37
C ALA A 17 6.97 13.85 -2.03
N ASN A 18 7.17 14.20 -0.75
CA ASN A 18 7.11 15.58 -0.28
C ASN A 18 8.24 16.44 -0.88
N SER A 19 9.44 15.91 -1.08
CA SER A 19 10.54 16.64 -1.73
C SER A 19 10.24 16.96 -3.20
N LYS A 20 9.29 16.25 -3.82
CA LYS A 20 8.80 16.48 -5.19
C LYS A 20 7.52 17.32 -5.23
N GLY A 21 7.06 17.85 -4.08
CA GLY A 21 5.87 18.70 -3.98
C GLY A 21 4.55 17.95 -3.91
N PHE A 22 4.56 16.63 -3.72
CA PHE A 22 3.35 15.83 -3.53
C PHE A 22 3.02 15.74 -2.04
N HIS A 23 2.05 16.53 -1.60
CA HIS A 23 1.55 16.51 -0.22
C HIS A 23 0.13 15.97 -0.16
N VAL A 24 -0.08 14.96 0.68
CA VAL A 24 -1.41 14.40 0.97
C VAL A 24 -2.03 15.15 2.15
N THR A 25 -3.27 15.57 1.98
CA THR A 25 -4.12 16.10 3.03
C THR A 25 -5.42 15.32 3.05
N TRP A 26 -6.22 15.47 4.10
CA TRP A 26 -7.53 14.82 4.16
C TRP A 26 -8.44 15.22 2.99
N ASP A 27 -8.38 16.49 2.56
CA ASP A 27 -9.23 16.99 1.47
C ASP A 27 -8.85 16.42 0.10
N ASN A 28 -7.57 16.07 -0.09
CA ASN A 28 -7.07 15.58 -1.38
C ASN A 28 -6.79 14.07 -1.39
N VAL A 29 -6.91 13.36 -0.27
CA VAL A 29 -6.63 11.92 -0.20
C VAL A 29 -7.39 11.09 -1.23
N PRO A 30 -8.65 11.42 -1.66
CA PRO A 30 -9.32 10.66 -2.72
C PRO A 30 -8.54 10.62 -4.03
N LYS A 31 -7.83 11.71 -4.39
CA LYS A 31 -6.96 11.76 -5.57
C LYS A 31 -5.82 10.74 -5.44
N TYR A 32 -5.15 10.72 -4.30
CA TYR A 32 -4.01 9.82 -4.07
C TYR A 32 -4.44 8.36 -3.96
N LEU A 33 -5.64 8.08 -3.42
CA LEU A 33 -6.23 6.75 -3.46
C LEU A 33 -6.43 6.25 -4.90
N MET A 34 -6.85 7.12 -5.81
CA MET A 34 -6.98 6.74 -7.23
C MET A 34 -5.63 6.50 -7.92
N LEU A 35 -4.55 7.16 -7.48
CA LEU A 35 -3.21 6.82 -7.95
C LEU A 35 -2.81 5.41 -7.51
N VAL A 36 -3.11 5.01 -6.27
CA VAL A 36 -2.88 3.61 -5.81
C VAL A 36 -3.66 2.60 -6.66
N VAL A 37 -4.89 2.93 -7.05
CA VAL A 37 -5.71 2.07 -7.94
C VAL A 37 -5.10 1.95 -9.34
N THR A 38 -4.40 2.99 -9.80
CA THR A 38 -3.74 2.99 -11.12
C THR A 38 -2.58 2.00 -11.14
N GLU A 39 -1.67 2.03 -10.17
CA GLU A 39 -0.57 1.04 -10.09
C GLU A 39 -1.09 -0.41 -9.96
N LEU A 40 -2.19 -0.62 -9.24
CA LEU A 40 -2.82 -1.95 -9.18
C LEU A 40 -3.40 -2.39 -10.54
N SER A 41 -3.82 -1.44 -11.37
CA SER A 41 -4.28 -1.71 -12.72
C SER A 41 -3.10 -2.03 -13.65
N GLU A 42 -1.96 -1.34 -13.49
CA GLU A 42 -0.70 -1.62 -14.19
C GLU A 42 -0.15 -3.00 -13.80
N ALA A 43 -0.21 -3.38 -12.51
CA ALA A 43 0.10 -4.74 -12.07
C ALA A 43 -0.79 -5.79 -12.76
N MET A 44 -2.09 -5.51 -12.93
CA MET A 44 -3.01 -6.40 -13.64
C MET A 44 -2.66 -6.54 -15.13
N GLU A 45 -2.21 -5.45 -15.76
CA GLU A 45 -1.71 -5.44 -17.13
C GLU A 45 -0.42 -6.24 -17.27
N ALA A 46 0.56 -6.02 -16.40
CA ALA A 46 1.80 -6.81 -16.38
C ALA A 46 1.54 -8.31 -16.20
N TRP A 47 0.60 -8.68 -15.32
CA TRP A 47 0.17 -10.08 -15.17
C TRP A 47 -0.47 -10.64 -16.46
N ARG A 48 -1.31 -9.85 -17.13
CA ARG A 48 -1.97 -10.26 -18.39
C ARG A 48 -0.94 -10.54 -19.49
N ASP A 49 0.17 -9.81 -19.46
CA ASP A 49 1.22 -9.88 -20.47
C ASP A 49 2.36 -10.85 -20.09
N ASP A 50 2.19 -11.62 -19.00
CA ASP A 50 3.17 -12.58 -18.44
C ASP A 50 4.53 -11.94 -18.08
N ASP A 51 4.52 -10.64 -17.73
CA ASP A 51 5.69 -9.90 -17.27
C ASP A 51 5.73 -9.82 -15.74
N PHE A 52 6.44 -10.77 -15.13
CA PHE A 52 6.55 -10.85 -13.67
C PHE A 52 7.45 -9.77 -13.06
N GLU A 53 8.42 -9.25 -13.80
CA GLU A 53 9.29 -8.18 -13.28
C GLU A 53 8.53 -6.86 -13.24
N ALA A 54 7.79 -6.50 -14.29
CA ALA A 54 6.87 -5.37 -14.26
C ALA A 54 5.81 -5.53 -13.16
N PHE A 55 5.21 -6.72 -13.02
CA PHE A 55 4.25 -7.00 -11.95
C PHE A 55 4.81 -6.68 -10.55
N LYS A 56 6.06 -7.06 -10.28
CA LYS A 56 6.72 -6.79 -9.00
C LYS A 56 6.97 -5.30 -8.78
N GLU A 57 7.38 -4.59 -9.82
CA GLU A 57 7.60 -3.13 -9.77
C GLU A 57 6.29 -2.41 -9.43
N GLU A 58 5.19 -2.74 -10.09
CA GLU A 58 3.88 -2.10 -9.85
C GLU A 58 3.29 -2.41 -8.46
N VAL A 59 3.55 -3.60 -7.93
CA VAL A 59 3.22 -3.93 -6.53
C VAL A 59 4.05 -3.10 -5.56
N ALA A 60 5.33 -2.84 -5.86
CA ALA A 60 6.16 -1.98 -5.04
C ALA A 60 5.66 -0.52 -5.07
N ASP A 61 5.33 0.00 -6.26
CA ASP A 61 4.81 1.35 -6.43
C ASP A 61 3.45 1.54 -5.73
N THR A 62 2.58 0.53 -5.78
CA THR A 62 1.35 0.49 -4.97
C THR A 62 1.64 0.70 -3.48
N LEU A 63 2.63 -0.01 -2.93
CA LEU A 63 2.99 0.09 -1.51
C LEU A 63 3.61 1.45 -1.19
N ILE A 64 4.49 1.98 -2.06
CA ILE A 64 5.11 3.29 -1.90
C ILE A 64 4.03 4.39 -1.83
N ARG A 65 3.02 4.36 -2.70
CA ARG A 65 1.91 5.32 -2.68
C ARG A 65 1.07 5.19 -1.40
N ILE A 66 0.79 3.98 -0.94
CA ILE A 66 0.09 3.76 0.35
C ILE A 66 0.92 4.33 1.50
N PHE A 67 2.22 4.07 1.52
CA PHE A 67 3.14 4.56 2.54
C PHE A 67 3.23 6.08 2.57
N HIS A 68 3.30 6.73 1.39
CA HIS A 68 3.23 8.18 1.27
C HIS A 68 1.96 8.74 1.93
N ILE A 69 0.79 8.22 1.56
CA ILE A 69 -0.50 8.61 2.16
C ILE A 69 -0.47 8.42 3.68
N CYS A 70 0.04 7.28 4.16
CA CYS A 70 0.10 6.99 5.58
C CYS A 70 0.99 7.98 6.34
N GLY A 71 2.17 8.31 5.82
CA GLY A 71 3.10 9.21 6.51
C GLY A 71 2.65 10.67 6.54
N ASP A 72 1.96 11.14 5.49
CA ASP A 72 1.38 12.50 5.48
C ASP A 72 0.15 12.60 6.41
N LEU A 73 -0.73 11.60 6.38
CA LEU A 73 -1.91 11.55 7.26
C LEU A 73 -1.61 11.05 8.68
N LYS A 74 -0.36 10.76 9.02
CA LYS A 74 0.10 10.27 10.33
C LYS A 74 -0.61 8.98 10.77
N ILE A 75 -0.86 8.07 9.82
CA ILE A 75 -1.45 6.76 10.06
C ILE A 75 -0.36 5.78 10.52
N ASP A 76 -0.54 5.22 11.71
CA ASP A 76 0.28 4.10 12.19
C ASP A 76 -0.13 2.80 11.46
N ILE A 77 0.37 2.67 10.24
CA ILE A 77 0.06 1.54 9.37
C ILE A 77 0.68 0.23 9.87
N SER A 78 1.85 0.28 10.52
CA SER A 78 2.50 -0.90 11.11
C SER A 78 1.61 -1.55 12.18
N ASN A 79 1.11 -0.76 13.13
CA ASN A 79 0.19 -1.26 14.15
C ASN A 79 -1.15 -1.68 13.54
N SER A 80 -1.69 -0.89 12.60
CA SER A 80 -2.96 -1.21 11.92
C SER A 80 -2.91 -2.57 11.21
N ILE A 81 -1.80 -2.87 10.53
CA ILE A 81 -1.54 -4.18 9.92
C ILE A 81 -1.49 -5.28 10.98
N ARG A 82 -0.74 -5.10 12.08
CA ARG A 82 -0.60 -6.11 13.15
C ARG A 82 -1.94 -6.45 13.81
N VAL A 83 -2.73 -5.42 14.12
CA VAL A 83 -4.09 -5.58 14.67
C VAL A 83 -4.96 -6.34 13.66
N LYS A 84 -4.94 -5.93 12.39
CA LYS A 84 -5.75 -6.57 11.35
C LYS A 84 -5.36 -8.03 11.10
N MET A 85 -4.06 -8.34 11.09
CA MET A 85 -3.56 -9.70 10.94
C MET A 85 -3.98 -10.59 12.11
N SER A 86 -3.96 -10.07 13.34
CA SER A 86 -4.44 -10.80 14.52
C SER A 86 -5.91 -11.17 14.40
N VAL A 87 -6.75 -10.23 13.93
CA VAL A 87 -8.17 -10.47 13.63
C VAL A 87 -8.35 -11.49 12.50
N ASN A 88 -7.54 -11.42 11.43
CA ASN A 88 -7.62 -12.35 10.31
C ASN A 88 -7.17 -13.77 10.69
N LYS A 89 -6.23 -13.92 11.63
CA LYS A 89 -5.77 -15.22 12.13
C LYS A 89 -6.87 -15.97 12.90
N ALA A 90 -7.73 -15.26 13.61
CA ALA A 90 -8.82 -15.85 14.41
C ALA A 90 -10.01 -16.33 13.56
N ARG A 91 -9.92 -16.23 12.24
CA ARG A 91 -11.05 -16.16 11.33
C ARG A 91 -11.15 -17.51 10.58
N PRO A 92 -12.34 -18.13 10.41
CA PRO A 92 -12.45 -19.49 9.87
C PRO A 92 -11.85 -19.64 8.46
N TYR A 93 -11.44 -20.85 8.06
CA TYR A 93 -10.85 -21.09 6.74
C TYR A 93 -11.71 -20.50 5.60
N LYS A 94 -11.08 -19.66 4.76
CA LYS A 94 -11.69 -18.85 3.67
C LYS A 94 -12.83 -17.90 4.10
N HIS A 95 -13.21 -17.86 5.37
CA HIS A 95 -14.38 -17.14 5.87
C HIS A 95 -15.65 -17.47 5.05
N GLY A 96 -15.76 -18.72 4.61
CA GLY A 96 -16.86 -19.16 3.73
C GLY A 96 -16.78 -18.70 2.27
N ARG A 97 -15.73 -17.97 1.85
CA ARG A 97 -15.56 -17.56 0.44
C ARG A 97 -15.18 -18.75 -0.44
N LYS A 98 -15.91 -18.93 -1.54
CA LYS A 98 -15.46 -19.76 -2.68
C LYS A 98 -14.46 -18.94 -3.51
N ARG A 99 -13.61 -19.62 -4.30
CA ARG A 99 -12.69 -18.93 -5.21
C ARG A 99 -13.52 -18.05 -6.16
N LEU A 100 -13.02 -16.85 -6.46
CA LEU A 100 -13.48 -16.12 -7.64
C LEU A 100 -13.20 -16.95 -8.90
#